data_AF-A0A966DJB4-F1
#
_entry.id   AF-A0A966DJB4-F1
#
_cell.length_a   1.000
_cell.length_b   1.000
_cell.length_c   1.000
_cell.angle_alpha   90.00
_cell.angle_beta   90.00
_cell.angle_gamma   90.00
#
_symmetry.space_group_name_H-M   'P 1'
#
loop_
_entity.id
_entity.type
_entity.pdbx_description
1 polymer ?
#
loop_
_entity_poly.entity_id
_entity_poly.type
_entity_poly.pdbx_seq_one_letter_code
_entity_poly.pdbx_strand_id
1 'polypeptide(L)'
;MKRLKIMALALFVTTATFAQQALWGGSQIVSPEIHDNHTVTFRLRAPKAVKVEVTGDFLAPQKMETPYGTFDAPGSAQLKEGEGGVWEYTTPEPLASELYNYSFIVDGQRMSDPSNVAMVRDVASVTNLFIIPGDPGDLYSVQDVAHGSVARRWYDSPTLKEQRRITIYTPAGYENSKKSYPVFYLLHGSGGDEEAWIALGRTAQILDNLIAQGKVEPMIVVMPNGHTQNAAAPGESSRDY
;
A
#
# COMPACT_ATOMS: atom_id res chain seq x y z
N MET A 1 -2.24 57.90 -5.05
CA MET A 1 -1.49 57.36 -3.89
C MET A 1 -2.26 56.37 -3.01
N LYS A 2 -3.60 56.43 -2.86
CA LYS A 2 -4.36 55.43 -2.06
C LYS A 2 -4.51 54.05 -2.73
N ARG A 3 -4.55 53.98 -4.07
CA ARG A 3 -4.71 52.71 -4.82
C ARG A 3 -3.44 51.84 -4.86
N LEU A 4 -2.25 52.44 -4.79
CA LEU A 4 -0.98 51.68 -4.74
C LEU A 4 -0.76 50.99 -3.38
N LYS A 5 -1.30 51.55 -2.28
CA LYS A 5 -1.15 50.97 -0.94
C LYS A 5 -1.99 49.71 -0.72
N ILE A 6 -3.11 49.57 -1.44
CA ILE A 6 -3.98 48.38 -1.35
C ILE A 6 -3.35 47.19 -2.10
N MET A 7 -2.64 47.44 -3.20
CA MET A 7 -1.93 46.39 -3.94
C MET A 7 -0.72 45.83 -3.18
N ALA A 8 -0.03 46.67 -2.41
CA ALA A 8 1.06 46.24 -1.53
C ALA A 8 0.57 45.41 -0.31
N LEU A 9 -0.65 45.68 0.17
CA LEU A 9 -1.25 44.92 1.28
C LEU A 9 -1.74 43.53 0.83
N ALA A 10 -2.21 43.41 -0.41
CA ALA A 10 -2.62 42.11 -0.98
C ALA A 10 -1.43 41.19 -1.30
N LEU A 11 -0.25 41.75 -1.60
CA LEU A 11 0.96 40.96 -1.87
C LEU A 11 1.60 40.38 -0.59
N PHE A 12 1.35 40.97 0.58
CA PHE A 12 1.90 40.51 1.86
C PHE A 12 1.07 39.41 2.56
N VAL A 13 -0.15 39.14 2.08
CA VAL A 13 -1.04 38.11 2.68
C VAL A 13 -0.93 36.75 1.97
N THR A 14 -0.21 36.67 0.85
CA THR A 14 -0.13 35.44 0.02
C THR A 14 1.08 34.55 0.29
N THR A 15 1.98 34.91 1.22
CA THR A 15 3.23 34.17 1.46
C THR A 15 3.22 33.23 2.67
N ALA A 16 2.05 32.90 3.23
CA ALA A 16 1.96 32.01 4.40
C ALA A 16 0.92 30.89 4.28
N THR A 17 0.58 30.46 3.07
CA THR A 17 -0.03 29.13 2.88
C THR A 17 1.06 28.08 2.99
N PHE A 18 1.51 27.78 4.20
CA PHE A 18 2.22 26.54 4.46
C PHE A 18 1.19 25.41 4.34
N ALA A 19 1.27 24.62 3.28
CA ALA A 19 0.76 23.26 3.35
C ALA A 19 1.49 22.60 4.53
N GLN A 20 0.76 22.34 5.63
CA GLN A 20 1.37 21.83 6.85
C GLN A 20 1.90 20.42 6.58
N GLN A 21 3.22 20.25 6.62
CA GLN A 21 3.85 18.94 6.66
C GLN A 21 4.01 18.51 8.12
N ALA A 22 3.68 17.26 8.43
CA ALA A 22 3.98 16.64 9.72
C ALA A 22 5.49 16.31 9.78
N LEU A 23 6.33 17.33 9.95
CA LEU A 23 7.79 17.19 9.99
C LEU A 23 8.30 16.61 11.32
N TRP A 24 7.44 16.55 12.33
CA TRP A 24 7.77 16.18 13.71
C TRP A 24 6.91 14.98 14.13
N GLY A 25 7.54 13.92 14.64
CA GLY A 25 6.83 12.73 15.15
C GLY A 25 7.20 11.40 14.51
N GLY A 26 8.11 11.36 13.54
CA GLY A 26 8.63 10.10 12.98
C GLY A 26 9.37 9.28 14.03
N SER A 27 9.09 7.98 14.07
CA SER A 27 9.83 7.02 14.90
C SER A 27 11.31 7.01 14.52
N GLN A 28 12.20 7.00 15.52
CA GLN A 28 13.64 6.79 15.32
C GLN A 28 14.00 5.30 15.29
N ILE A 29 13.01 4.43 15.46
CA ILE A 29 13.19 2.97 15.46
C ILE A 29 13.07 2.50 14.03
N VAL A 30 14.01 1.64 13.60
CA VAL A 30 13.90 0.95 12.32
C VAL A 30 13.07 -0.32 12.52
N SER A 31 11.91 -0.36 11.88
CA SER A 31 11.02 -1.52 11.86
C SER A 31 10.16 -1.49 10.58
N PRO A 32 10.05 -2.61 9.84
CA PRO A 32 10.89 -3.79 9.97
C PRO A 32 12.31 -3.48 9.47
N GLU A 33 13.32 -4.10 10.09
CA GLU A 33 14.69 -4.11 9.60
C GLU A 33 14.93 -5.44 8.86
N ILE A 34 15.21 -5.37 7.56
CA ILE A 34 15.57 -6.53 6.75
C ILE A 34 17.09 -6.66 6.77
N HIS A 35 17.60 -7.80 7.25
CA HIS A 35 19.03 -8.09 7.34
C HIS A 35 19.56 -8.68 6.03
N ASP A 36 20.89 -8.65 5.85
CA ASP A 36 21.56 -9.19 4.64
C ASP A 36 21.28 -10.68 4.40
N ASN A 37 21.00 -11.44 5.46
CA ASN A 37 20.63 -12.86 5.39
C ASN A 37 19.10 -13.08 5.25
N HIS A 38 18.33 -12.04 4.98
CA HIS A 38 16.87 -12.03 4.84
C HIS A 38 16.08 -12.43 6.09
N THR A 39 16.71 -12.46 7.27
CA THR A 39 15.92 -12.41 8.51
C THR A 39 15.37 -10.99 8.68
N VAL A 40 14.27 -10.87 9.42
CA VAL A 40 13.59 -9.58 9.62
C VAL A 40 13.39 -9.33 11.10
N THR A 41 13.83 -8.15 11.58
CA THR A 41 13.57 -7.69 12.94
C THR A 41 12.46 -6.65 12.97
N PHE A 42 11.44 -6.93 13.76
CA PHE A 42 10.32 -6.04 14.04
C PHE A 42 10.53 -5.39 15.40
N ARG A 43 10.28 -4.08 15.50
CA ARG A 43 10.47 -3.33 16.73
C ARG A 43 9.32 -2.38 17.00
N LEU A 44 8.88 -2.33 18.25
CA LEU A 44 7.83 -1.41 18.69
C LEU A 44 8.14 -0.84 20.07
N ARG A 45 8.14 0.49 20.20
CA ARG A 45 8.24 1.14 21.52
C ARG A 45 6.88 1.18 22.20
N ALA A 46 6.73 0.37 23.24
CA ALA A 46 5.51 0.28 24.03
C ALA A 46 5.87 0.05 25.52
N PRO A 47 6.38 1.08 26.23
CA PRO A 47 6.97 0.95 27.58
C PRO A 47 5.99 0.58 28.70
N LYS A 48 4.69 0.52 28.40
CA LYS A 48 3.64 0.14 29.35
C LYS A 48 2.80 -1.04 28.85
N ALA A 49 3.16 -1.64 27.71
CA ALA A 49 2.47 -2.82 27.22
C ALA A 49 2.76 -4.00 28.13
N VAL A 50 1.80 -4.91 28.27
CA VAL A 50 1.97 -6.18 28.98
C VAL A 50 2.38 -7.26 27.99
N LYS A 51 1.82 -7.22 26.77
CA LYS A 51 2.11 -8.17 25.71
C LYS A 51 2.16 -7.45 24.36
N VAL A 52 3.23 -7.69 23.61
CA VAL A 52 3.36 -7.25 22.22
C VAL A 52 3.59 -8.48 21.34
N GLU A 53 2.84 -8.59 20.26
CA GLU A 53 2.98 -9.62 19.23
C GLU A 53 3.06 -8.98 17.85
N VAL A 54 3.73 -9.65 16.92
CA VAL A 54 3.63 -9.37 15.48
C VAL A 54 2.83 -10.49 14.83
N THR A 55 1.97 -10.13 13.87
CA THR A 55 1.20 -11.07 13.07
C THR A 55 1.35 -10.72 11.59
N GLY A 56 1.41 -11.72 10.73
CA GLY A 56 1.64 -11.53 9.30
C GLY A 56 1.68 -12.85 8.53
N ASP A 57 1.73 -12.74 7.20
CA ASP A 57 1.78 -13.87 6.26
C ASP A 57 3.15 -14.58 6.22
N PHE A 58 4.19 -13.98 6.80
CA PHE A 58 5.50 -14.61 7.01
C PHE A 58 5.51 -15.64 8.17
N LEU A 59 4.42 -15.76 8.93
CA LEU A 59 4.26 -16.73 10.01
C LEU A 59 3.36 -17.88 9.58
N ALA A 60 3.64 -19.08 10.09
CA ALA A 60 2.81 -20.25 9.85
C ALA A 60 1.35 -19.96 10.28
N PRO A 61 0.35 -20.30 9.44
CA PRO A 61 -1.03 -20.06 9.77
C PRO A 61 -1.46 -20.87 11.00
N GLN A 62 -2.33 -20.28 11.80
CA GLN A 62 -2.96 -20.94 12.95
C GLN A 62 -4.43 -21.22 12.64
N LYS A 63 -4.95 -22.33 13.15
CA LYS A 63 -6.37 -22.65 13.03
C LYS A 63 -7.18 -21.80 14.02
N MET A 64 -8.16 -21.08 13.51
CA MET A 64 -9.11 -20.29 14.29
C MET A 64 -10.50 -20.89 14.18
N GLU A 65 -11.12 -21.15 15.33
CA GLU A 65 -12.52 -21.54 15.40
C GLU A 65 -13.42 -20.31 15.32
N THR A 66 -14.39 -20.33 14.40
CA THR A 66 -15.38 -19.26 14.23
C THR A 66 -16.79 -19.86 14.23
N PRO A 67 -17.84 -19.04 14.41
CA PRO A 67 -19.22 -19.50 14.26
C PRO A 67 -19.54 -20.11 12.88
N TYR A 68 -18.69 -19.90 11.87
CA TYR A 68 -18.84 -20.39 10.51
C TYR A 68 -17.92 -21.59 10.20
N GLY A 69 -17.21 -22.13 11.19
CA GLY A 69 -16.26 -23.25 11.06
C GLY A 69 -14.82 -22.87 11.38
N THR A 70 -13.90 -23.83 11.16
CA THR A 70 -12.45 -23.65 11.34
C THR A 70 -11.84 -22.98 10.11
N PHE A 71 -11.17 -21.84 10.32
CA PHE A 71 -10.47 -21.10 9.26
C PHE A 71 -8.98 -20.99 9.56
N ASP A 72 -8.17 -20.83 8.51
CA ASP A 72 -6.78 -20.42 8.66
C ASP A 72 -6.71 -18.93 8.98
N ALA A 73 -5.95 -18.59 10.02
CA ALA A 73 -5.66 -17.24 10.44
C ALA A 73 -4.15 -16.99 10.37
N PRO A 74 -3.71 -15.73 10.18
CA PRO A 74 -2.30 -15.39 10.27
C PRO A 74 -1.72 -15.81 11.62
N GLY A 75 -0.53 -16.40 11.60
CA GLY A 75 0.21 -16.69 12.83
C GLY A 75 0.54 -15.42 13.61
N SER A 76 0.89 -15.57 14.88
CA SER A 76 1.47 -14.49 15.68
C SER A 76 2.75 -14.96 16.38
N ALA A 77 3.66 -14.03 16.63
CA ALA A 77 4.87 -14.24 17.39
C ALA A 77 5.01 -13.15 18.46
N GLN A 78 5.28 -13.57 19.69
CA GLN A 78 5.47 -12.64 20.80
C GLN A 78 6.83 -11.96 20.72
N LEU A 79 6.84 -10.63 20.85
CA LEU A 79 8.05 -9.83 20.97
C LEU A 79 8.58 -9.91 22.41
N LYS A 80 9.89 -9.74 22.55
CA LYS A 80 10.57 -9.65 23.85
C LYS A 80 10.81 -8.19 24.19
N GLU A 81 10.47 -7.77 25.40
CA GLU A 81 10.82 -6.44 25.89
C GLU A 81 12.33 -6.32 26.06
N GLY A 82 12.91 -5.30 25.43
CA GLY A 82 14.30 -4.89 25.54
C GLY A 82 14.45 -3.56 26.30
N GLU A 83 15.55 -2.85 26.06
CA GLU A 83 15.84 -1.60 26.75
C GLU A 83 14.90 -0.46 26.32
N GLY A 84 14.63 0.49 27.23
CA GLY A 84 13.86 1.70 26.93
C GLY A 84 12.38 1.47 26.56
N GLY A 85 11.85 0.27 26.84
CA GLY A 85 10.49 -0.15 26.50
C GLY A 85 10.30 -0.47 25.02
N VAL A 86 11.38 -0.82 24.31
CA VAL A 86 11.34 -1.31 22.93
C VAL A 86 11.18 -2.82 22.95
N TRP A 87 10.14 -3.30 22.28
CA TRP A 87 9.85 -4.72 22.09
C TRP A 87 10.43 -5.16 20.77
N GLU A 88 11.04 -6.36 20.71
CA GLU A 88 11.68 -6.87 19.50
C GLU A 88 11.32 -8.34 19.21
N TYR A 89 11.21 -8.66 17.92
CA TYR A 89 11.14 -10.02 17.41
C TYR A 89 11.94 -10.11 16.12
N THR A 90 12.81 -11.12 16.02
CA THR A 90 13.52 -11.46 14.78
C THR A 90 13.01 -12.80 14.28
N THR A 91 12.75 -12.90 12.98
CA THR A 91 12.39 -14.19 12.36
C THR A 91 13.48 -15.22 12.65
N PRO A 92 13.13 -16.46 13.06
CA PRO A 92 14.11 -17.48 13.41
C PRO A 92 14.91 -17.96 12.19
N GLU A 93 14.30 -17.89 11.00
CA GLU A 93 14.88 -18.29 9.72
C GLU A 93 14.78 -17.14 8.72
N PRO A 94 15.64 -17.12 7.69
CA PRO A 94 15.51 -16.24 6.53
C PRO A 94 14.12 -16.38 5.88
N LEU A 95 13.54 -15.25 5.48
CA LEU A 95 12.34 -15.24 4.67
C LEU A 95 12.68 -15.42 3.19
N ALA A 96 11.79 -16.07 2.45
CA ALA A 96 11.90 -16.15 1.00
C ALA A 96 11.71 -14.75 0.38
N SER A 97 12.20 -14.55 -0.84
CA SER A 97 11.89 -13.33 -1.58
C SER A 97 10.39 -13.30 -1.87
N GLU A 98 9.69 -12.32 -1.31
CA GLU A 98 8.26 -12.08 -1.51
C GLU A 98 7.85 -10.73 -0.90
N LEU A 99 6.62 -10.28 -1.18
CA LEU A 99 5.94 -9.23 -0.45
C LEU A 99 5.20 -9.83 0.75
N TYR A 100 5.45 -9.28 1.93
CA TYR A 100 4.82 -9.70 3.18
C TYR A 100 4.01 -8.56 3.80
N ASN A 101 2.87 -8.91 4.39
CA ASN A 101 2.01 -8.01 5.15
C ASN A 101 2.04 -8.35 6.63
N TYR A 102 2.01 -7.31 7.47
CA TYR A 102 2.04 -7.50 8.91
C TYR A 102 1.31 -6.40 9.69
N SER A 103 1.09 -6.67 10.97
CA SER A 103 0.59 -5.73 11.97
C SER A 103 1.12 -6.12 13.34
N PHE A 104 1.12 -5.17 14.29
CA PHE A 104 1.32 -5.49 15.70
C PHE A 104 -0.01 -5.79 16.39
N ILE A 105 0.05 -6.56 17.46
CA ILE A 105 -1.01 -6.76 18.44
C ILE A 105 -0.44 -6.34 19.80
N VAL A 106 -0.93 -5.25 20.36
CA VAL A 106 -0.50 -4.72 21.66
C VAL A 106 -1.65 -4.85 22.64
N ASP A 107 -1.45 -5.65 23.69
CA ASP A 107 -2.46 -5.93 24.71
C ASP A 107 -3.82 -6.37 24.12
N GLY A 108 -3.78 -7.14 23.03
CA GLY A 108 -4.94 -7.65 22.30
C GLY A 108 -5.48 -6.73 21.19
N GLN A 109 -5.00 -5.49 21.08
CA GLN A 109 -5.42 -4.55 20.05
C GLN A 109 -4.49 -4.60 18.84
N ARG A 110 -5.04 -4.86 17.64
CA ARG A 110 -4.29 -4.76 16.39
C ARG A 110 -3.99 -3.29 16.06
N MET A 111 -2.74 -3.01 15.65
CA MET A 111 -2.30 -1.70 15.20
C MET A 111 -1.20 -1.81 14.12
N SER A 112 -1.04 -0.75 13.33
CA SER A 112 0.08 -0.62 12.39
C SER A 112 1.39 -0.34 13.12
N ASP A 113 2.50 -0.66 12.46
CA ASP A 113 3.84 -0.22 12.83
C ASP A 113 3.97 1.29 12.57
N PRO A 114 4.14 2.11 13.63
CA PRO A 114 4.30 3.56 13.48
C PRO A 114 5.65 3.95 12.86
N SER A 115 6.58 3.01 12.69
CA SER A 115 7.90 3.21 12.11
C SER A 115 7.97 2.84 10.62
N ASN A 116 6.95 2.14 10.10
CA ASN A 116 6.89 1.77 8.69
C ASN A 116 5.73 2.51 7.98
N VAL A 117 6.07 3.49 7.16
CA VAL A 117 5.07 4.26 6.38
C VAL A 117 4.50 3.47 5.19
N ALA A 118 5.12 2.36 4.81
CA ALA A 118 4.60 1.50 3.76
C ALA A 118 3.39 0.73 4.29
N MET A 119 2.21 1.23 3.94
CA MET A 119 0.92 0.65 4.29
C MET A 119 0.10 0.38 3.04
N VAL A 120 -0.70 -0.66 3.09
CA VAL A 120 -1.64 -1.02 2.03
C VAL A 120 -3.00 -1.32 2.63
N ARG A 121 -4.05 -0.93 1.92
CA ARG A 121 -5.41 -1.34 2.24
C ARG A 121 -5.72 -2.65 1.52
N ASP A 122 -6.19 -3.63 2.28
CA ASP A 122 -6.80 -4.84 1.76
C ASP A 122 -8.22 -4.97 2.28
N VAL A 123 -9.19 -4.82 1.37
CA VAL A 123 -10.63 -4.77 1.66
C VAL A 123 -10.95 -3.75 2.76
N ALA A 124 -11.19 -4.22 3.98
CA ALA A 124 -11.58 -3.43 5.15
C ALA A 124 -10.43 -3.23 6.15
N SER A 125 -9.23 -3.73 5.84
CA SER A 125 -8.05 -3.68 6.70
C SER A 125 -6.96 -2.82 6.09
N VAL A 126 -6.12 -2.24 6.95
CA VAL A 126 -4.88 -1.57 6.56
C VAL A 126 -3.74 -2.27 7.28
N THR A 127 -2.74 -2.71 6.54
CA THR A 127 -1.57 -3.43 7.05
C THR A 127 -0.31 -2.73 6.61
N ASN A 128 0.77 -2.91 7.38
CA ASN A 128 2.09 -2.55 6.91
C ASN A 128 2.61 -3.63 5.96
N LEU A 129 3.49 -3.24 5.03
CA LEU A 129 4.13 -4.16 4.10
C LEU A 129 5.65 -4.04 4.13
N PHE A 130 6.33 -5.10 3.75
CA PHE A 130 7.75 -5.09 3.41
C PHE A 130 8.02 -6.12 2.30
N ILE A 131 9.13 -5.96 1.58
CA ILE A 131 9.49 -6.84 0.47
C ILE A 131 10.89 -7.39 0.74
N ILE A 132 11.05 -8.70 0.68
CA ILE A 132 12.36 -9.35 0.73
C ILE A 132 12.94 -9.39 -0.70
N PRO A 133 14.14 -8.84 -0.92
CA PRO A 133 14.73 -8.74 -2.26
C PRO A 133 15.02 -10.13 -2.88
N GLY A 134 15.16 -10.16 -4.20
CA GLY A 134 15.35 -11.38 -4.99
C GLY A 134 14.18 -11.67 -5.94
N ASP A 135 14.15 -12.85 -6.56
CA ASP A 135 13.04 -13.26 -7.43
C ASP A 135 11.98 -14.00 -6.58
N PRO A 136 10.71 -13.55 -6.52
CA PRO A 136 10.09 -12.47 -7.30
C PRO A 136 10.03 -11.06 -6.66
N GLY A 137 10.51 -10.85 -5.42
CA GLY A 137 10.42 -9.57 -4.70
C GLY A 137 10.91 -8.33 -5.48
N ASP A 138 11.91 -8.49 -6.33
CA ASP A 138 12.47 -7.45 -7.19
C ASP A 138 11.46 -6.95 -8.23
N LEU A 139 10.51 -7.80 -8.65
CA LEU A 139 9.43 -7.44 -9.58
C LEU A 139 8.40 -6.51 -8.92
N TYR A 140 8.19 -6.63 -7.61
CA TYR A 140 7.22 -5.83 -6.85
C TYR A 140 7.81 -4.51 -6.36
N SER A 141 9.14 -4.43 -6.35
CA SER A 141 9.94 -3.30 -5.89
C SER A 141 10.05 -2.23 -6.99
N VAL A 142 10.22 -0.97 -6.56
CA VAL A 142 10.52 0.12 -7.50
C VAL A 142 11.99 -0.01 -7.89
N GLN A 143 12.25 -0.21 -9.18
CA GLN A 143 13.60 -0.29 -9.75
C GLN A 143 13.91 0.97 -10.56
N ASP A 144 15.20 1.19 -10.87
CA ASP A 144 15.65 2.27 -11.76
C ASP A 144 15.36 1.90 -13.24
N VAL A 145 14.09 2.00 -13.62
CA VAL A 145 13.57 1.69 -14.96
C VAL A 145 12.60 2.77 -15.41
N ALA A 146 12.24 2.77 -16.70
CA ALA A 146 11.23 3.69 -17.19
C ALA A 146 9.85 3.33 -16.61
N HIS A 147 9.21 4.31 -15.96
CA HIS A 147 7.93 4.11 -15.28
C HIS A 147 6.72 4.48 -16.14
N GLY A 148 5.69 3.64 -16.08
CA GLY A 148 4.37 3.94 -16.64
C GLY A 148 3.57 4.96 -15.81
N SER A 149 2.42 5.35 -16.34
CA SER A 149 1.48 6.24 -15.67
C SER A 149 0.28 5.46 -15.12
N VAL A 150 -0.19 5.84 -13.93
CA VAL A 150 -1.44 5.35 -13.35
C VAL A 150 -2.48 6.47 -13.35
N ALA A 151 -3.59 6.24 -14.03
CA ALA A 151 -4.70 7.16 -14.16
C ALA A 151 -5.95 6.59 -13.51
N ARG A 152 -6.52 7.34 -12.55
CA ARG A 152 -7.89 7.14 -12.08
C ARG A 152 -8.83 7.97 -12.93
N ARG A 153 -9.88 7.36 -13.48
CA ARG A 153 -10.81 8.01 -14.41
C ARG A 153 -12.25 7.69 -14.05
N TRP A 154 -13.12 8.68 -14.18
CA TRP A 154 -14.56 8.50 -14.10
C TRP A 154 -15.15 8.25 -15.48
N TYR A 155 -16.12 7.36 -15.58
CA TYR A 155 -16.81 7.03 -16.82
C TYR A 155 -18.31 6.83 -16.58
N ASP A 156 -19.12 7.16 -17.59
CA ASP A 156 -20.56 6.91 -17.57
C ASP A 156 -20.84 5.41 -17.78
N SER A 157 -21.67 4.83 -16.91
CA SER A 157 -22.16 3.46 -17.05
C SER A 157 -23.67 3.50 -17.35
N PRO A 158 -24.08 3.49 -18.64
CA PRO A 158 -25.50 3.52 -19.00
C PRO A 158 -26.32 2.38 -18.39
N THR A 159 -25.70 1.20 -18.26
CA THR A 159 -26.35 0.01 -17.67
C THR A 159 -26.63 0.19 -16.18
N LEU A 160 -25.70 0.78 -15.43
CA LEU A 160 -25.84 1.01 -13.99
C LEU A 160 -26.44 2.38 -13.66
N LYS A 161 -26.61 3.24 -14.67
CA LYS A 161 -27.18 4.59 -14.58
C LYS A 161 -26.43 5.47 -13.58
N GLU A 162 -25.10 5.34 -13.56
CA GLU A 162 -24.23 6.10 -12.67
C GLU A 162 -22.83 6.32 -13.29
N GLN A 163 -22.10 7.28 -12.72
CA GLN A 163 -20.67 7.44 -12.97
C GLN A 163 -19.89 6.43 -12.13
N ARG A 164 -18.90 5.78 -12.73
CA ARG A 164 -18.02 4.82 -12.04
C ARG A 164 -16.57 5.19 -12.23
N ARG A 165 -15.72 4.77 -11.30
CA ARG A 165 -14.28 4.98 -11.36
C ARG A 165 -13.55 3.73 -11.84
N ILE A 166 -12.47 3.95 -12.58
CA ILE A 166 -11.59 2.91 -13.11
C ILE A 166 -10.14 3.33 -12.94
N THR A 167 -9.27 2.36 -12.66
CA THR A 167 -7.82 2.56 -12.61
C THR A 167 -7.19 2.01 -13.87
N ILE A 168 -6.33 2.80 -14.50
CA ILE A 168 -5.69 2.45 -15.78
C ILE A 168 -4.19 2.66 -15.64
N TYR A 169 -3.41 1.63 -15.92
CA TYR A 169 -1.97 1.74 -16.15
C TYR A 169 -1.69 1.90 -17.65
N THR A 170 -0.81 2.83 -18.01
CA THR A 170 -0.24 2.97 -19.34
C THR A 170 1.27 2.83 -19.28
N PRO A 171 1.89 2.13 -20.25
CA PRO A 171 3.32 1.83 -20.18
C PRO A 171 4.16 3.09 -20.39
N ALA A 172 5.42 3.06 -19.94
CA ALA A 172 6.33 4.19 -20.10
C ALA A 172 6.41 4.70 -21.56
N GLY A 173 6.31 6.01 -21.73
CA GLY A 173 6.35 6.67 -23.04
C GLY A 173 5.02 6.69 -23.81
N TYR A 174 3.93 6.18 -23.23
CA TYR A 174 2.60 6.18 -23.83
C TYR A 174 2.15 7.58 -24.29
N GLU A 175 2.34 8.61 -23.47
CA GLU A 175 1.85 9.97 -23.70
C GLU A 175 2.50 10.67 -24.91
N ASN A 176 3.72 10.25 -25.27
CA ASN A 176 4.49 10.82 -26.38
C ASN A 176 4.46 9.94 -27.63
N SER A 177 3.68 8.87 -27.61
CA SER A 177 3.64 7.85 -28.64
C SER A 177 2.35 7.94 -29.46
N LYS A 178 2.43 7.53 -30.73
CA LYS A 178 1.25 7.28 -31.58
C LYS A 178 0.97 5.78 -31.74
N LYS A 179 1.70 4.92 -31.01
CA LYS A 179 1.52 3.47 -31.07
C LYS A 179 0.18 3.07 -30.47
N SER A 180 -0.43 2.05 -31.04
CA SER A 180 -1.50 1.30 -30.39
C SER A 180 -0.89 0.24 -29.48
N TYR A 181 -1.54 -0.02 -28.36
CA TYR A 181 -1.10 -0.98 -27.35
C TYR A 181 -2.19 -2.02 -27.13
N PRO A 182 -1.85 -3.30 -26.89
CA PRO A 182 -2.82 -4.26 -26.41
C PRO A 182 -3.39 -3.83 -25.05
N VAL A 183 -4.61 -4.27 -24.76
CA VAL A 183 -5.33 -3.93 -23.52
C VAL A 183 -5.60 -5.19 -22.73
N PHE A 184 -5.16 -5.21 -21.47
CA PHE A 184 -5.44 -6.27 -20.53
C PHE A 184 -6.40 -5.78 -19.44
N TYR A 185 -7.57 -6.42 -19.34
CA TYR A 185 -8.53 -6.17 -18.26
C TYR A 185 -8.24 -7.09 -17.08
N LEU A 186 -7.88 -6.50 -15.94
CA LEU A 186 -7.44 -7.21 -14.74
C LEU A 186 -8.45 -7.00 -13.60
N LEU A 187 -9.16 -8.07 -13.24
CA LEU A 187 -10.29 -8.03 -12.30
C LEU A 187 -9.85 -8.49 -10.91
N HIS A 188 -10.33 -7.81 -9.87
CA HIS A 188 -10.08 -8.17 -8.47
C HIS A 188 -11.03 -9.28 -7.99
N GLY A 189 -10.70 -9.87 -6.83
CA GLY A 189 -11.55 -10.85 -6.15
C GLY A 189 -12.66 -10.22 -5.27
N SER A 190 -13.36 -11.06 -4.52
CA SER A 190 -14.38 -10.62 -3.56
C SER A 190 -13.80 -9.63 -2.54
N GLY A 191 -14.57 -8.59 -2.19
CA GLY A 191 -14.14 -7.54 -1.24
C GLY A 191 -13.22 -6.46 -1.83
N GLY A 192 -12.55 -6.74 -2.96
CA GLY A 192 -11.70 -5.77 -3.65
C GLY A 192 -12.47 -4.67 -4.39
N ASP A 193 -11.71 -3.79 -5.04
CA ASP A 193 -12.19 -2.67 -5.85
C ASP A 193 -11.13 -2.29 -6.90
N GLU A 194 -11.34 -1.19 -7.63
CA GLU A 194 -10.43 -0.74 -8.69
C GLU A 194 -9.02 -0.35 -8.21
N GLU A 195 -8.78 -0.28 -6.90
CA GLU A 195 -7.47 0.03 -6.30
C GLU A 195 -6.70 -1.23 -5.90
N ALA A 196 -7.34 -2.40 -5.81
CA ALA A 196 -6.74 -3.60 -5.23
C ALA A 196 -5.46 -4.04 -5.97
N TRP A 197 -5.53 -4.13 -7.30
CA TRP A 197 -4.40 -4.56 -8.12
C TRP A 197 -3.27 -3.52 -8.18
N ILE A 198 -3.59 -2.23 -8.19
CA ILE A 198 -2.56 -1.20 -8.29
C ILE A 198 -1.84 -0.96 -6.95
N ALA A 199 -2.55 -1.16 -5.83
CA ALA A 199 -2.00 -1.01 -4.49
C ALA A 199 -1.35 -2.32 -4.02
N LEU A 200 -2.15 -3.29 -3.55
CA LEU A 200 -1.65 -4.55 -3.01
C LEU A 200 -1.03 -5.44 -4.10
N GLY A 201 -1.64 -5.47 -5.29
CA GLY A 201 -1.15 -6.29 -6.41
C GLY A 201 0.11 -5.76 -7.10
N ARG A 202 0.61 -4.56 -6.74
CA ARG A 202 1.86 -3.97 -7.27
C ARG A 202 1.95 -3.94 -8.81
N THR A 203 0.79 -3.84 -9.49
CA THR A 203 0.71 -3.95 -10.96
C THR A 203 1.65 -2.99 -11.70
N ALA A 204 1.79 -1.75 -11.23
CA ALA A 204 2.68 -0.78 -11.87
C ALA A 204 4.14 -1.23 -11.83
N GLN A 205 4.64 -1.64 -10.66
CA GLN A 205 6.01 -2.09 -10.48
C GLN A 205 6.29 -3.35 -11.30
N ILE A 206 5.38 -4.33 -11.23
CA ILE A 206 5.52 -5.58 -11.98
C ILE A 206 5.62 -5.30 -13.48
N LEU A 207 4.73 -4.48 -14.03
CA LEU A 207 4.73 -4.19 -15.46
C LEU A 207 5.94 -3.36 -15.89
N ASP A 208 6.30 -2.31 -15.14
CA ASP A 208 7.49 -1.51 -15.43
C ASP A 208 8.75 -2.42 -15.51
N ASN A 209 8.91 -3.29 -14.51
CA ASN A 209 10.06 -4.19 -14.42
C ASN A 209 10.05 -5.24 -15.53
N LEU A 210 8.91 -5.88 -15.81
CA LEU A 210 8.81 -6.90 -16.86
C LEU A 210 8.96 -6.31 -18.27
N ILE A 211 8.45 -5.10 -18.52
CA ILE A 211 8.60 -4.38 -19.79
C ILE A 211 10.07 -3.99 -19.97
N ALA A 212 10.72 -3.45 -18.95
CA ALA A 212 12.15 -3.09 -19.00
C ALA A 212 13.05 -4.31 -19.23
N GLN A 213 12.68 -5.47 -18.70
CA GLN A 213 13.36 -6.74 -18.95
C GLN A 213 13.02 -7.36 -20.32
N GLY A 214 12.08 -6.79 -21.09
CA GLY A 214 11.64 -7.34 -22.36
C GLY A 214 10.87 -8.66 -22.25
N LYS A 215 10.37 -9.00 -21.05
CA LYS A 215 9.63 -10.25 -20.78
C LYS A 215 8.16 -10.16 -21.16
N VAL A 216 7.61 -8.95 -21.21
CA VAL A 216 6.24 -8.67 -21.69
C VAL A 216 6.25 -7.48 -22.65
N GLU A 217 5.31 -7.46 -23.59
CA GLU A 217 5.13 -6.30 -24.45
C GLU A 217 4.50 -5.13 -23.68
N PRO A 218 4.84 -3.87 -24.01
CA PRO A 218 4.15 -2.71 -23.47
C PRO A 218 2.63 -2.82 -23.70
N MET A 219 1.83 -2.68 -22.65
CA MET A 219 0.37 -2.85 -22.70
C MET A 219 -0.35 -1.87 -21.78
N ILE A 220 -1.60 -1.56 -22.10
CA ILE A 220 -2.50 -0.83 -21.21
C ILE A 220 -3.16 -1.86 -20.29
N VAL A 221 -3.18 -1.60 -18.98
CA VAL A 221 -3.90 -2.44 -18.02
C VAL A 221 -5.05 -1.68 -17.41
N VAL A 222 -6.24 -2.25 -17.51
CA VAL A 222 -7.50 -1.65 -17.07
C VAL A 222 -8.02 -2.45 -15.88
N MET A 223 -8.15 -1.79 -14.73
CA MET A 223 -8.57 -2.38 -13.46
C MET A 223 -9.92 -1.74 -13.05
N PRO A 224 -11.06 -2.33 -13.45
CA PRO A 224 -12.39 -1.84 -13.07
C PRO A 224 -12.79 -2.29 -11.67
N ASN A 225 -13.75 -1.56 -11.09
CA ASN A 225 -14.48 -2.05 -9.92
C ASN A 225 -15.55 -3.06 -10.36
N GLY A 226 -15.41 -4.30 -9.91
CA GLY A 226 -16.32 -5.41 -10.21
C GLY A 226 -17.62 -5.40 -9.39
N HIS A 227 -17.67 -4.63 -8.30
CA HIS A 227 -18.88 -4.50 -7.47
C HIS A 227 -19.82 -3.44 -8.06
N THR A 228 -20.92 -3.87 -8.66
CA THR A 228 -21.89 -3.00 -9.36
C THR A 228 -22.67 -2.07 -8.45
N GLN A 229 -22.63 -2.31 -7.14
CA GLN A 229 -23.24 -1.47 -6.11
C GLN A 229 -22.36 -0.29 -5.69
N ASN A 230 -21.08 -0.31 -6.08
CA ASN A 230 -20.09 0.71 -5.72
C ASN A 230 -19.64 1.46 -6.96
N ALA A 231 -19.65 2.79 -6.86
CA ALA A 231 -19.16 3.68 -7.91
C ALA A 231 -17.62 3.74 -7.95
N ALA A 232 -16.96 3.61 -6.79
CA ALA A 232 -15.50 3.62 -6.63
C ALA A 232 -15.10 2.91 -5.32
N ALA A 233 -13.79 2.85 -5.07
CA ALA A 233 -13.18 2.39 -3.82
C ALA A 233 -13.62 3.23 -2.59
N PRO A 234 -13.39 2.74 -1.36
CA PRO A 234 -13.75 3.46 -0.14
C PRO A 234 -13.25 4.90 -0.07
N GLY A 235 -14.15 5.85 0.24
CA GLY A 235 -13.81 7.27 0.37
C GLY A 235 -13.61 8.00 -0.96
N GLU A 236 -13.80 7.31 -2.08
CA GLU A 236 -13.49 7.82 -3.41
C GLU A 236 -14.75 8.04 -4.27
N SER A 237 -15.92 8.02 -3.64
CA SER A 237 -17.21 8.34 -4.25
C SER A 237 -18.02 9.25 -3.33
N SER A 238 -18.97 10.00 -3.89
CA SER A 238 -19.90 10.81 -3.10
C SER A 238 -20.99 9.99 -2.40
N ARG A 239 -21.02 8.66 -2.60
CA ARG A 239 -21.86 7.75 -1.84
C ARG A 239 -21.06 7.30 -0.64
N ASP A 240 -21.46 7.75 0.53
CA ASP A 240 -20.98 7.18 1.79
C ASP A 240 -21.47 5.72 1.90
N TYR A 241 -20.67 4.89 2.57
CA TYR A 241 -20.96 3.48 2.85
C TYR A 241 -22.30 3.23 3.52
#